data_AF-A0A095BUQ9-F1
#
_entry.id   AF-A0A095BUQ9-F1
#
_cell.length_a   1.000
_cell.length_b   1.000
_cell.length_c   1.000
_cell.angle_alpha   90.00
_cell.angle_beta   90.00
_cell.angle_gamma   90.00
#
_symmetry.space_group_name_H-M   'P 1'
#
loop_
_entity.id
_entity.type
_entity.pdbx_description
1 polymer ?
#
loop_
_entity_poly.entity_id
_entity_poly.type
_entity_poly.pdbx_seq_one_letter_code
_entity_poly.pdbx_strand_id
1 'polypeptide(L)'
;MSRYSRTKLHSNNPIERLNGEIKRRTDVVGIFPNEEAITRLVGAILLEQNDEWAVQRCRYMTLESVSGLSDNAIITLPAMAA
;
A
#
# COMPACT_ATOMS: atom_id res chain seq x y z
N MET A 1 -19.35 4.10 11.58
CA MET A 1 -17.93 3.69 11.49
C MET A 1 -17.32 3.59 12.90
N SER A 2 -16.73 2.45 13.28
CA SER A 2 -16.13 2.24 14.60
C SER A 2 -14.85 3.09 14.77
N ARG A 3 -14.63 3.67 15.96
CA ARG A 3 -13.41 4.45 16.30
C ARG A 3 -12.12 3.69 15.98
N TYR A 4 -12.16 2.37 16.09
CA TYR A 4 -11.04 1.47 15.82
C TYR A 4 -10.55 1.54 14.36
N SER A 5 -11.44 1.70 13.38
CA SER A 5 -11.09 1.79 11.96
C SER A 5 -10.42 3.12 11.63
N ARG A 6 -10.83 4.21 12.30
CA ARG A 6 -10.23 5.55 12.15
C ARG A 6 -8.81 5.60 12.72
N THR A 7 -8.58 4.99 13.88
CA THR A 7 -7.25 4.90 14.49
C THR A 7 -6.29 4.06 13.64
N LYS A 8 -6.77 2.97 13.03
CA LYS A 8 -5.96 2.16 12.10
C LYS A 8 -5.58 2.90 10.83
N LEU A 9 -6.49 3.68 10.25
CA LEU A 9 -6.21 4.51 9.08
C LEU A 9 -5.18 5.62 9.34
N HIS A 10 -5.15 6.14 10.57
CA HIS A 10 -4.23 7.22 10.95
C HIS A 10 -2.86 6.71 11.44
N SER A 11 -2.67 5.39 11.53
CA SER A 11 -1.42 4.80 12.01
C SER A 11 -0.36 4.78 10.90
N ASN A 12 0.84 5.28 11.20
CA ASN A 12 2.00 5.25 10.31
C ASN A 12 2.82 3.94 10.42
N ASN A 13 2.45 3.05 11.35
CA ASN A 13 3.11 1.77 11.58
C ASN A 13 3.31 0.89 10.31
N PRO A 14 2.33 0.74 9.38
CA PRO A 14 2.54 -0.08 8.19
C PRO A 14 3.63 0.48 7.25
N ILE A 15 3.72 1.79 7.08
CA ILE A 15 4.74 2.39 6.21
C ILE A 15 6.12 2.39 6.88
N GLU A 16 6.19 2.57 8.20
CA GLU A 16 7.44 2.44 8.97
C GLU A 16 8.03 1.02 8.88
N ARG A 17 7.18 0.00 8.98
CA ARG A 17 7.58 -1.40 8.79
C ARG A 17 8.10 -1.68 7.39
N LEU A 18 7.40 -1.19 6.36
CA LEU A 18 7.83 -1.35 4.97
C LEU A 18 9.18 -0.67 4.72
N ASN A 19 9.38 0.55 5.21
CA ASN A 19 10.65 1.26 5.09
C ASN A 19 11.79 0.53 5.81
N GLY A 20 11.52 -0.06 6.98
CA GLY A 20 12.49 -0.90 7.69
C GLY A 20 12.88 -2.15 6.89
N GLU A 21 11.93 -2.79 6.22
CA GLU A 21 12.19 -3.98 5.41
C GLU A 21 12.96 -3.65 4.13
N ILE A 22 12.61 -2.55 3.45
CA ILE A 22 13.36 -2.04 2.30
C ILE A 22 14.82 -1.83 2.71
N LYS A 23 15.06 -1.08 3.80
CA LYS A 23 16.40 -0.82 4.31
C LYS A 23 17.17 -2.12 4.60
N ARG A 24 16.55 -3.05 5.32
CA ARG A 24 17.19 -4.33 5.69
C ARG A 24 17.58 -5.17 4.48
N ARG A 25 16.71 -5.26 3.46
CA ARG A 25 17.02 -6.07 2.25
C ARG A 25 18.00 -5.38 1.32
N THR A 26 18.00 -4.05 1.25
CA THR A 26 19.03 -3.31 0.50
C THR A 26 20.41 -3.40 1.19
N ASP A 27 20.44 -3.42 2.53
CA ASP A 27 21.69 -3.54 3.31
C ASP A 27 22.41 -4.88 3.03
N VAL A 28 21.66 -5.96 2.76
CA VAL A 28 22.25 -7.27 2.39
C VAL A 28 22.98 -7.21 1.05
N VAL A 29 22.49 -6.41 0.10
CA VAL A 29 23.12 -6.27 -1.22
C VAL A 29 24.30 -5.30 -1.17
N GLY A 30 24.21 -4.25 -0.36
CA GLY A 30 25.27 -3.27 -0.15
C GLY A 30 25.46 -2.30 -1.32
N ILE A 31 25.99 -2.78 -2.46
CA ILE A 31 26.26 -1.98 -3.66
C ILE A 31 25.50 -2.56 -4.85
N PHE A 32 24.77 -1.71 -5.57
CA PHE A 32 24.03 -2.10 -6.77
C PHE A 32 24.81 -1.75 -8.04
N PRO A 33 24.79 -2.61 -9.08
CA PRO A 33 25.51 -2.37 -10.33
C PRO A 33 24.86 -1.31 -11.23
N ASN A 34 23.56 -1.03 -11.04
CA ASN A 34 22.80 0.02 -11.73
C ASN A 34 21.47 0.31 -11.01
N GLU A 35 20.76 1.35 -11.46
CA GLU A 35 19.45 1.74 -10.91
C GLU A 35 18.35 0.69 -11.14
N GLU A 36 18.39 -0.05 -12.25
CA GLU A 36 17.39 -1.09 -12.53
C GLU A 36 17.45 -2.24 -11.52
N ALA A 37 18.64 -2.56 -11.00
CA ALA A 37 18.82 -3.61 -10.01
C ALA A 37 18.16 -3.25 -8.67
N ILE A 38 18.30 -2.01 -8.21
CA ILE A 38 17.63 -1.55 -6.98
C ILE A 38 16.11 -1.44 -7.19
N THR A 39 15.67 -0.90 -8.33
CA THR A 39 14.24 -0.82 -8.66
C THR A 39 13.59 -2.21 -8.69
N ARG A 40 14.28 -3.23 -9.22
CA ARG A 40 13.78 -4.61 -9.20
C ARG A 40 13.66 -5.19 -7.79
N LEU A 41 14.66 -4.97 -6.94
CA LEU A 41 14.61 -5.45 -5.55
C LEU A 41 13.47 -4.77 -4.78
N VAL A 42 13.43 -3.44 -4.80
CA VAL A 42 12.39 -2.67 -4.11
C VAL A 42 11.02 -3.01 -4.68
N GLY A 43 10.91 -3.13 -6.00
CA GLY A 43 9.69 -3.56 -6.69
C GLY A 43 9.21 -4.94 -6.21
N ALA A 44 10.10 -5.92 -6.06
CA ALA A 44 9.75 -7.23 -5.53
C ALA A 44 9.24 -7.15 -4.08
N ILE A 45 9.87 -6.34 -3.23
CA ILE A 45 9.42 -6.12 -1.83
C ILE A 45 8.03 -5.49 -1.80
N LEU A 46 7.78 -4.51 -2.66
CA LEU A 46 6.49 -3.84 -2.76
C LEU A 46 5.39 -4.79 -3.24
N LEU A 47 5.69 -5.69 -4.17
CA LEU A 47 4.74 -6.72 -4.63
C LEU A 47 4.39 -7.70 -3.50
N GLU A 48 5.39 -8.21 -2.78
CA GLU A 48 5.19 -9.07 -1.62
C GLU A 48 4.32 -8.38 -0.55
N GLN A 49 4.62 -7.11 -0.24
CA GLN A 49 3.84 -6.36 0.74
C GLN A 49 2.42 -6.06 0.26
N ASN A 50 2.25 -5.79 -1.04
CA ASN A 50 0.94 -5.55 -1.65
C ASN A 50 0.04 -6.80 -1.54
N ASP A 51 0.58 -7.99 -1.77
CA ASP A 51 -0.18 -9.24 -1.64
C ASP A 51 -0.60 -9.50 -0.18
N GLU A 52 0.29 -9.27 0.78
CA GLU A 52 -0.05 -9.34 2.20
C GLU A 52 -1.16 -8.34 2.58
N TRP A 53 -1.05 -7.10 2.11
CA TRP A 53 -2.05 -6.07 2.38
C TRP A 53 -3.38 -6.35 1.70
N ALA A 54 -3.40 -6.93 0.50
CA ALA A 54 -4.64 -7.34 -0.15
C ALA A 54 -5.39 -8.37 0.70
N VAL A 55 -4.69 -9.34 1.28
CA VAL A 55 -5.27 -10.35 2.19
C VAL A 55 -5.74 -9.71 3.51
N GLN A 56 -4.94 -8.81 4.08
CA GLN A 56 -5.24 -8.13 5.34
C GLN A 56 -6.35 -7.08 5.22
N ARG A 57 -6.44 -6.34 4.11
CA ARG A 57 -7.47 -5.33 3.86
C ARG A 57 -8.86 -5.95 3.85
N CYS A 58 -9.02 -7.14 3.25
CA CYS A 58 -10.24 -7.95 3.34
C CYS A 58 -10.62 -8.30 4.80
N ARG A 59 -9.65 -8.35 5.73
CA ARG A 59 -9.88 -8.66 7.16
C ARG A 59 -10.06 -7.43 8.03
N TYR A 60 -9.45 -6.30 7.67
CA TYR A 60 -9.45 -5.07 8.48
C TYR A 60 -10.47 -4.02 8.04
N MET A 61 -10.95 -4.10 6.79
CA MET A 61 -11.97 -3.22 6.25
C MET A 61 -12.97 -4.04 5.45
N THR A 62 -14.11 -4.33 6.08
CA THR A 62 -15.24 -4.92 5.36
C THR A 62 -15.77 -3.92 4.32
N LEU A 63 -16.32 -4.43 3.23
CA LEU A 63 -16.91 -3.63 2.16
C LEU A 63 -17.99 -2.66 2.70
N GLU A 64 -18.67 -3.07 3.77
CA GLU A 64 -19.64 -2.28 4.55
C GLU A 64 -19.00 -1.11 5.32
N SER A 65 -17.77 -1.28 5.83
CA SER A 65 -17.04 -0.20 6.50
C SER A 65 -16.48 0.82 5.50
N VAL A 66 -16.15 0.37 4.29
CA VAL A 66 -15.60 1.17 3.19
C VAL A 66 -16.70 1.91 2.43
N SER A 67 -17.89 1.32 2.27
CA SER A 67 -19.03 1.98 1.62
C SER A 67 -19.47 3.25 2.37
N GLY A 68 -19.39 3.24 3.71
CA GLY A 68 -19.65 4.42 4.54
C GLY A 68 -18.52 5.49 4.55
N LEU A 69 -17.39 5.22 3.88
CA LEU A 69 -16.30 6.17 3.62
C LEU A 69 -16.35 6.74 2.20
N SER A 70 -17.06 6.07 1.30
CA SER A 70 -17.20 6.47 -0.10
C SER A 70 -18.28 7.55 -0.20
N ASP A 71 -17.90 8.81 0.05
CA ASP A 71 -18.64 9.92 -0.55
C ASP A 71 -18.45 9.81 -2.06
N ASN A 72 -19.40 9.16 -2.72
CA ASN A 72 -19.42 8.95 -4.15
C ASN A 72 -19.70 10.30 -4.83
N ALA A 73 -18.73 11.22 -4.82
CA ALA A 73 -18.65 12.17 -5.91
C ALA A 73 -18.42 11.30 -7.14
N ILE A 74 -19.45 11.15 -7.97
CA ILE A 74 -19.35 10.49 -9.25
C ILE A 74 -18.15 11.14 -9.96
N ILE A 75 -17.02 10.43 -9.98
CA ILE A 75 -15.89 10.83 -10.82
C ILE A 75 -16.36 10.45 -12.22
N THR A 76 -17.12 11.35 -12.82
CA THR A 76 -17.41 11.30 -14.25
C THR A 76 -16.06 11.50 -14.91
N LEU A 77 -15.44 10.40 -15.35
CA LEU A 77 -14.38 10.48 -16.35
C LEU A 77 -14.98 11.28 -17.51
N PRO A 78 -14.39 12.42 -17.91
CA PRO A 78 -14.88 13.13 -19.07
C PRO A 78 -14.83 12.13 -20.21
N ALA A 79 -15.98 11.87 -20.83
CA ALA A 79 -16.06 11.00 -21.98
C ALA A 79 -14.97 11.45 -22.96
N MET A 80 -14.03 10.55 -23.25
CA MET A 80 -12.97 10.82 -24.22
C MET A 80 -13.65 11.25 -25.50
N ALA A 81 -13.50 12.54 -25.84
CA ALA A 81 -13.95 13.07 -27.12
C ALA A 81 -13.14 12.35 -28.21
N ALA A 82 -13.86 11.70 -29.12
CA ALA A 82 -13.34 11.03 -30.30
C ALA A 82 -12.68 12.01 -31.28
#